data_AF-A0A950EZB8-F1
#
_entry.id   AF-A0A950EZB8-F1
#
_cell.length_a   1.000
_cell.length_b   1.000
_cell.length_c   1.000
_cell.angle_alpha   90.00
_cell.angle_beta   90.00
_cell.angle_gamma   90.00
#
_symmetry.space_group_name_H-M   'P 1'
#
loop_
_entity.id
_entity.type
_entity.pdbx_description
1 polymer ?
#
loop_
_entity_poly.entity_id
_entity_poly.type
_entity_poly.pdbx_seq_one_letter_code
_entity_poly.pdbx_strand_id
1 'polypeptide(L)'
;MEAQFKDFRERAVALMDQLDGLRQRHKTLPATDPDFTVAMSGATLALYNEVSRDLDSLWERWLKVMEIWEQAQWRIRAGSGLGVKPTEEARKLLGGGEIDELVRQSSSCKQRLDRLNLGHEQAREHLKAAREELAAIQSALSKGTGVLLPSDPQHGEIEAAEQALAEAERMIAADPIGADASIVHTRRELSALSGRPDGRPA
;
A
#
# COMPACT_ATOMS: atom_id res chain seq x y z
N MET A 1 32.11 19.86 -11.32
CA MET A 1 31.84 18.52 -11.92
C MET A 1 32.09 17.43 -10.88
N GLU A 2 33.27 17.38 -10.27
CA GLU A 2 33.60 16.39 -9.22
C GLU A 2 32.62 16.35 -8.03
N ALA A 3 32.18 17.52 -7.52
CA ALA A 3 31.14 17.60 -6.48
C ALA A 3 29.80 16.97 -6.90
N GLN A 4 29.33 17.25 -8.12
CA GLN A 4 28.08 16.65 -8.65
C GLN A 4 28.19 15.13 -8.81
N PHE A 5 29.38 14.61 -9.16
CA PHE A 5 29.64 13.18 -9.23
C PHE A 5 29.63 12.51 -7.85
N LYS A 6 30.16 13.19 -6.84
CA LYS A 6 30.14 12.73 -5.45
C LYS A 6 28.71 12.71 -4.91
N ASP A 7 27.97 13.81 -5.06
CA ASP A 7 26.59 13.94 -4.59
C ASP A 7 25.68 12.89 -5.25
N PHE A 8 25.84 12.67 -6.56
CA PHE A 8 25.12 11.62 -7.27
C PHE A 8 25.42 10.23 -6.69
N ARG A 9 26.70 9.92 -6.46
CA ARG A 9 27.12 8.63 -5.91
C ARG A 9 26.55 8.39 -4.51
N GLU A 10 26.59 9.40 -3.64
CA GLU A 10 26.03 9.31 -2.29
C GLU A 10 24.53 9.02 -2.34
N ARG A 11 23.78 9.71 -3.21
CA ARG A 11 22.35 9.46 -3.41
C ARG A 11 22.07 8.07 -4.00
N ALA A 12 22.88 7.62 -4.95
CA ALA A 12 22.72 6.31 -5.57
C ALA A 12 23.00 5.16 -4.58
N VAL A 13 24.02 5.31 -3.72
CA VAL A 13 24.32 4.35 -2.64
C VAL A 13 23.18 4.33 -1.61
N ALA A 14 22.72 5.50 -1.15
CA ALA A 14 21.60 5.58 -0.22
C ALA A 14 20.33 4.92 -0.78
N LEU A 15 20.06 5.08 -2.07
CA LEU A 15 18.96 4.42 -2.76
C LEU A 15 19.15 2.89 -2.82
N MET A 16 20.37 2.39 -3.04
CA MET A 16 20.68 0.96 -3.01
C MET A 16 20.35 0.36 -1.64
N ASP A 17 20.87 0.97 -0.57
CA ASP A 17 20.65 0.50 0.81
C ASP A 17 19.16 0.49 1.15
N GLN A 18 18.41 1.51 0.70
CA GLN A 18 16.97 1.57 0.86
C GLN A 18 16.27 0.44 0.09
N LEU A 19 16.61 0.20 -1.18
CA LEU A 19 16.00 -0.86 -1.98
C LEU A 19 16.30 -2.24 -1.39
N ASP A 20 17.54 -2.49 -0.95
CA ASP A 20 17.93 -3.74 -0.31
C ASP A 20 17.14 -3.98 0.99
N GLY A 21 17.05 -2.95 1.84
CA GLY A 21 16.24 -3.01 3.06
C GLY A 21 14.76 -3.29 2.80
N LEU A 22 14.18 -2.69 1.75
CA LEU A 22 12.79 -2.95 1.36
C LEU A 22 12.59 -4.37 0.82
N ARG A 23 13.52 -4.88 0.01
CA ARG A 23 13.47 -6.26 -0.50
C ARG A 23 13.60 -7.28 0.62
N GLN A 24 14.52 -7.05 1.54
CA GLN A 24 14.68 -7.91 2.72
C GLN A 24 13.42 -7.91 3.58
N ARG A 25 12.85 -6.73 3.85
CA ARG A 25 11.59 -6.61 4.60
C ARG A 25 10.43 -7.32 3.90
N HIS A 26 10.28 -7.15 2.59
CA HIS A 26 9.27 -7.85 1.80
C HIS A 26 9.41 -9.37 1.89
N LYS A 27 10.63 -9.88 1.77
CA LYS A 27 10.95 -11.31 1.85
C LYS A 27 10.65 -11.89 3.23
N THR A 28 10.98 -11.16 4.30
CA THR A 28 10.81 -11.66 5.67
C THR A 28 9.42 -11.44 6.24
N LEU A 29 8.60 -10.57 5.62
CA LEU A 29 7.28 -10.19 6.12
C LEU A 29 6.45 -11.37 6.62
N PRO A 30 6.21 -12.46 5.84
CA PRO A 30 5.35 -13.56 6.30
C PRO A 30 5.91 -14.32 7.51
N ALA A 31 7.22 -14.23 7.75
CA ALA A 31 7.88 -14.93 8.85
C ALA A 31 8.07 -14.03 10.10
N THR A 32 8.13 -12.71 9.92
CA THR A 32 8.37 -11.75 11.01
C THR A 32 7.10 -11.20 11.63
N ASP A 33 6.00 -11.21 10.89
CA ASP A 33 4.72 -10.73 11.36
C ASP A 33 3.86 -11.92 11.84
N PRO A 34 3.52 -11.97 13.14
CA PRO A 34 2.82 -13.11 13.74
C PRO A 34 1.39 -13.27 13.24
N ASP A 35 0.80 -12.28 12.57
CA ASP A 35 -0.56 -12.35 12.07
C ASP A 35 -0.68 -13.14 10.75
N PHE A 36 0.42 -13.32 9.99
CA PHE A 36 0.45 -14.18 8.81
C PHE A 36 0.59 -15.67 9.18
N THR A 37 -0.38 -16.18 9.95
CA THR A 37 -0.48 -17.60 10.36
C THR A 37 -1.00 -18.52 9.25
N VAL A 38 -1.62 -17.94 8.21
CA VAL A 38 -2.15 -18.63 7.03
C VAL A 38 -1.58 -18.00 5.76
N ALA A 39 -1.67 -18.72 4.64
CA ALA A 39 -1.20 -18.19 3.36
C ALA A 39 -2.00 -16.93 2.96
N MET A 40 -1.29 -15.89 2.53
CA MET A 40 -1.91 -14.68 1.97
C MET A 40 -2.78 -15.03 0.76
N SER A 41 -3.90 -14.34 0.61
CA SER A 41 -4.82 -14.48 -0.51
C SER A 41 -5.39 -13.14 -0.96
N GLY A 42 -6.19 -13.16 -2.03
CA GLY A 42 -6.96 -12.00 -2.48
C GLY A 42 -6.13 -10.73 -2.71
N ALA A 43 -6.65 -9.60 -2.21
CA ALA A 43 -6.05 -8.29 -2.39
C ALA A 43 -4.69 -8.15 -1.70
N THR A 44 -4.51 -8.83 -0.55
CA THR A 44 -3.26 -8.84 0.21
C THR A 44 -2.15 -9.53 -0.57
N LEU A 45 -2.42 -10.72 -1.13
CA LEU A 45 -1.46 -11.43 -1.98
C LEU A 45 -1.16 -10.64 -3.26
N ALA A 46 -2.16 -9.99 -3.86
CA ALA A 46 -1.96 -9.15 -5.03
C ALA A 46 -1.00 -7.99 -4.73
N LEU A 47 -1.22 -7.26 -3.63
CA LEU A 47 -0.35 -6.16 -3.19
C LEU A 47 1.06 -6.65 -2.86
N TYR A 48 1.20 -7.78 -2.17
CA TYR A 48 2.49 -8.41 -1.87
C TYR A 48 3.28 -8.69 -3.15
N ASN A 49 2.64 -9.30 -4.15
CA ASN A 49 3.29 -9.64 -5.41
C ASN A 49 3.61 -8.40 -6.26
N GLU A 50 2.75 -7.38 -6.25
CA GLU A 50 3.00 -6.11 -6.94
C GLU A 50 4.23 -5.40 -6.37
N VAL A 51 4.35 -5.32 -5.04
CA VAL A 51 5.53 -4.75 -4.39
C VAL A 51 6.80 -5.49 -4.78
N SER A 52 6.78 -6.83 -4.86
CA SER A 52 7.93 -7.62 -5.31
C SER A 52 8.38 -7.21 -6.72
N ARG A 53 7.44 -7.16 -7.66
CA ARG A 53 7.73 -6.81 -9.06
C ARG A 53 8.27 -5.38 -9.18
N ASP A 54 7.69 -4.45 -8.44
CA ASP A 54 8.13 -3.06 -8.47
C ASP A 54 9.52 -2.89 -7.86
N LEU A 55 9.83 -3.58 -6.77
CA LEU A 55 11.17 -3.58 -6.18
C LEU A 55 12.21 -4.17 -7.14
N ASP A 56 11.90 -5.26 -7.85
CA ASP A 56 12.80 -5.85 -8.84
C ASP A 56 13.02 -4.89 -10.03
N SER A 57 11.96 -4.27 -10.54
CA SER A 57 12.04 -3.25 -11.60
C SER A 57 12.87 -2.02 -11.18
N LEU A 58 12.70 -1.55 -9.93
CA LEU A 58 13.50 -0.46 -9.37
C LEU A 58 14.97 -0.85 -9.26
N TRP A 59 15.26 -2.08 -8.85
CA TRP A 59 16.62 -2.61 -8.76
C TRP A 59 17.31 -2.66 -10.12
N GLU A 60 16.62 -3.18 -11.14
CA GLU A 60 17.15 -3.23 -12.52
C GLU A 60 17.42 -1.83 -13.08
N ARG A 61 16.52 -0.88 -12.84
CA ARG A 61 16.70 0.51 -13.26
C ARG A 61 17.85 1.18 -12.52
N TRP A 62 17.98 0.93 -11.22
CA TRP A 62 19.11 1.41 -10.43
C TRP A 62 20.44 0.86 -10.95
N LEU A 63 20.52 -0.44 -11.30
CA LEU A 63 21.71 -1.05 -11.90
C LEU A 63 22.10 -0.35 -13.21
N LYS A 64 21.12 -0.10 -14.08
CA LYS A 64 21.36 0.63 -15.35
C LYS A 64 21.89 2.05 -15.11
N VAL A 65 21.34 2.74 -14.12
CA VAL A 65 21.78 4.09 -13.73
C VAL A 65 23.24 4.06 -13.25
N MET A 66 23.60 3.06 -12.44
CA MET A 66 24.98 2.86 -11.98
C MET A 66 25.93 2.51 -13.12
N GLU A 67 25.54 1.64 -14.04
CA GLU A 67 26.35 1.25 -15.20
C GLU A 67 26.70 2.47 -16.06
N ILE A 68 25.71 3.31 -16.39
CA ILE A 68 25.95 4.52 -17.20
C ILE A 68 26.82 5.51 -16.43
N TRP A 69 26.64 5.63 -15.11
CA TRP A 69 27.50 6.46 -14.27
C TRP A 69 28.96 5.98 -14.26
N GLU A 70 29.21 4.68 -14.11
CA GLU A 70 30.55 4.10 -14.14
C GLU A 70 31.23 4.33 -15.50
N GLN A 71 30.49 4.14 -16.60
CA GLN A 71 30.98 4.43 -17.94
C GLN A 71 31.33 5.92 -18.11
N ALA A 72 30.48 6.82 -17.59
CA ALA A 72 30.75 8.27 -17.62
C ALA A 72 31.99 8.63 -16.81
N GLN A 73 32.14 8.07 -15.61
CA GLN A 73 33.31 8.28 -14.77
C GLN A 73 34.59 7.74 -15.43
N TRP A 74 34.54 6.55 -16.03
CA TRP A 74 35.67 5.98 -16.77
C TRP A 74 36.08 6.88 -17.95
N ARG A 75 35.13 7.35 -18.77
CA ARG A 75 35.42 8.25 -19.90
C ARG A 75 36.05 9.57 -19.45
N ILE A 76 35.62 10.13 -18.32
CA ILE A 76 36.22 11.35 -17.75
C ILE A 76 37.65 11.09 -17.29
N ARG A 77 37.92 9.95 -16.62
CA ARG A 77 39.26 9.57 -16.18
C ARG A 77 40.21 9.23 -17.33
N ALA A 78 39.70 8.55 -18.36
CA ALA A 78 40.45 8.21 -19.57
C ALA A 78 40.68 9.42 -20.50
N GLY A 79 39.86 10.46 -20.37
CA GLY A 79 39.85 11.68 -21.21
C GLY A 79 40.71 12.84 -20.71
N SER A 80 41.75 12.59 -19.92
CA SER A 80 42.77 13.59 -19.55
C SER A 80 43.67 14.03 -20.73
N GLY A 81 43.37 13.62 -21.96
CA GLY A 81 43.92 14.17 -23.20
C GLY A 81 42.80 14.57 -24.17
N LEU A 82 42.49 15.87 -24.24
CA LEU A 82 41.69 16.54 -25.29
C LEU A 82 40.21 16.10 -25.47
N GLY A 83 39.30 16.84 -24.82
CA GLY A 83 38.10 17.35 -25.51
C GLY A 83 36.85 16.46 -25.59
N VAL A 84 36.67 15.45 -24.75
CA VAL A 84 35.42 14.64 -24.78
C VAL A 84 34.34 15.32 -23.94
N LYS A 85 33.32 15.89 -24.59
CA LYS A 85 32.10 16.39 -23.94
C LYS A 85 31.37 15.20 -23.27
N PRO A 86 30.85 15.35 -22.03
CA PRO A 86 29.98 14.33 -21.43
C PRO A 86 28.83 14.01 -22.38
N THR A 87 28.54 12.72 -22.61
CA THR A 87 27.38 12.30 -23.40
C THR A 87 26.10 12.87 -22.81
N GLU A 88 25.10 13.09 -23.66
CA GLU A 88 23.83 13.67 -23.23
C GLU A 88 23.12 12.80 -22.18
N GLU A 89 23.29 11.47 -22.25
CA GLU A 89 22.82 10.56 -21.19
C GLU A 89 23.52 10.81 -19.85
N ALA A 90 24.85 11.00 -19.86
CA ALA A 90 25.60 11.29 -18.64
C ALA A 90 25.21 12.64 -18.04
N ARG A 91 24.93 13.65 -18.87
CA ARG A 91 24.40 14.94 -18.39
C ARG A 91 23.00 14.80 -17.81
N LYS A 92 22.12 14.04 -18.45
CA LYS A 92 20.76 13.79 -17.95
C LYS A 92 20.76 13.02 -16.62
N LEU A 93 21.65 12.05 -16.47
CA LEU A 93 21.88 11.31 -15.23
C LEU A 93 22.42 12.20 -14.12
N LEU A 94 23.46 13.00 -14.40
CA LEU A 94 24.03 13.96 -13.45
C LEU A 94 23.04 15.09 -13.11
N GLY A 95 22.04 15.33 -13.96
CA GLY A 95 20.92 16.22 -13.71
C GLY A 95 19.92 15.71 -12.66
N GLY A 96 20.13 14.51 -12.10
CA GLY A 96 19.41 14.00 -10.92
C GLY A 96 18.02 13.43 -11.17
N GLY A 97 17.37 13.75 -12.30
CA GLY A 97 15.95 13.42 -12.53
C GLY A 97 15.60 11.92 -12.44
N GLU A 98 16.47 11.02 -12.90
CA GLU A 98 16.21 9.57 -12.81
C GLU A 98 16.36 9.05 -11.37
N ILE A 99 17.38 9.50 -10.63
CA ILE A 99 17.59 9.11 -9.24
C ILE A 99 16.44 9.63 -8.36
N ASP A 100 16.01 10.88 -8.57
CA ASP A 100 14.87 11.46 -7.84
C ASP A 100 13.57 10.67 -8.06
N GLU A 101 13.32 10.25 -9.31
CA GLU A 101 12.17 9.43 -9.62
C GLU A 101 12.25 8.03 -8.96
N LEU A 102 13.43 7.39 -8.98
CA LEU A 102 13.63 6.12 -8.28
C LEU A 102 13.45 6.24 -6.76
N VAL A 103 13.91 7.34 -6.15
CA VAL A 103 13.68 7.65 -4.73
C VAL A 103 12.19 7.80 -4.43
N ARG A 104 11.44 8.52 -5.29
CA ARG A 104 9.99 8.69 -5.13
C ARG A 104 9.26 7.35 -5.24
N GLN A 105 9.61 6.52 -6.22
CA GLN A 105 8.97 5.22 -6.44
C GLN A 105 9.32 4.20 -5.34
N SER A 106 10.55 4.19 -4.85
CA SER A 106 10.94 3.35 -3.70
C SER A 106 10.19 3.75 -2.42
N SER A 107 9.92 5.04 -2.24
CA SER A 107 9.07 5.53 -1.13
C SER A 107 7.62 5.04 -1.24
N SER A 108 7.08 4.92 -2.46
CA SER A 108 5.77 4.29 -2.68
C SER A 108 5.77 2.79 -2.36
N CYS A 109 6.86 2.07 -2.66
CA CYS A 109 7.02 0.67 -2.25
C CYS A 109 7.05 0.54 -0.72
N LYS A 110 7.77 1.44 -0.02
CA LYS A 110 7.77 1.49 1.44
C LYS A 110 6.37 1.66 2.02
N GLN A 111 5.59 2.63 1.51
CA GLN A 111 4.21 2.85 1.98
C GLN A 111 3.31 1.63 1.77
N ARG A 112 3.47 0.92 0.64
CA ARG A 112 2.73 -0.31 0.38
C ARG A 112 3.15 -1.45 1.31
N LEU A 113 4.43 -1.58 1.66
CA LEU A 113 4.88 -2.50 2.71
C LEU A 113 4.35 -2.11 4.10
N ASP A 114 4.31 -0.83 4.42
CA ASP A 114 3.72 -0.35 5.69
C ASP A 114 2.23 -0.72 5.76
N ARG A 115 1.51 -0.58 4.65
CA ARG A 115 0.12 -1.04 4.54
C ARG A 115 -0.01 -2.55 4.75
N LEU A 116 0.89 -3.36 4.20
CA LEU A 116 0.87 -4.82 4.41
C LEU A 116 1.10 -5.17 5.89
N ASN A 117 2.06 -4.53 6.56
CA ASN A 117 2.33 -4.75 7.99
C ASN A 117 1.16 -4.36 8.89
N LEU A 118 0.44 -3.29 8.56
CA LEU A 118 -0.66 -2.78 9.39
C LEU A 118 -2.02 -3.37 9.00
N GLY A 119 -2.07 -4.22 7.96
CA GLY A 119 -3.33 -4.68 7.38
C GLY A 119 -4.21 -5.40 8.38
N HIS A 120 -3.67 -6.33 9.16
CA HIS A 120 -4.45 -7.08 10.16
C HIS A 120 -4.96 -6.21 11.28
N GLU A 121 -4.10 -5.34 11.83
CA GLU A 121 -4.48 -4.39 12.88
C GLU A 121 -5.62 -3.48 12.41
N GLN A 122 -5.45 -2.84 11.24
CA GLN A 122 -6.44 -1.94 10.67
C GLN A 122 -7.78 -2.64 10.38
N ALA A 123 -7.74 -3.83 9.78
CA ALA A 123 -8.95 -4.58 9.47
C ALA A 123 -9.73 -4.97 10.75
N ARG A 124 -9.03 -5.36 11.82
CA ARG A 124 -9.65 -5.69 13.12
C ARG A 124 -10.25 -4.45 13.79
N GLU A 125 -9.54 -3.33 13.78
CA GLU A 125 -10.03 -2.06 14.33
C GLU A 125 -11.28 -1.58 13.57
N HIS A 126 -11.23 -1.58 12.23
CA HIS A 126 -12.37 -1.19 11.42
C HIS A 126 -13.55 -2.15 11.55
N LEU A 127 -13.32 -3.47 11.68
CA LEU A 127 -14.39 -4.44 11.91
C LEU A 127 -15.09 -4.16 13.24
N LYS A 128 -14.33 -3.88 14.30
CA LYS A 128 -14.89 -3.52 15.61
C LYS A 128 -15.74 -2.26 15.50
N ALA A 129 -15.22 -1.20 14.88
CA ALA A 129 -15.96 0.05 14.69
C ALA A 129 -17.24 -0.16 13.85
N ALA A 130 -17.17 -0.97 12.78
CA ALA A 130 -18.33 -1.27 11.95
C ALA A 130 -19.43 -2.02 12.72
N ARG A 131 -19.07 -2.94 13.61
CA ARG A 131 -20.02 -3.66 14.48
C ARG A 131 -20.69 -2.73 15.49
N GLU A 132 -19.93 -1.80 16.07
CA GLU A 132 -20.46 -0.78 16.98
C GLU A 132 -21.44 0.16 16.26
N GLU A 133 -21.10 0.60 15.04
CA GLU A 133 -21.99 1.40 14.19
C GLU A 133 -23.28 0.65 13.83
N LEU A 134 -23.16 -0.61 13.41
CA LEU A 134 -24.30 -1.45 13.08
C LEU A 134 -25.25 -1.64 14.28
N ALA A 135 -24.70 -1.94 15.46
CA ALA A 135 -25.50 -2.10 16.67
C ALA A 135 -26.22 -0.79 17.07
N ALA A 136 -25.57 0.36 16.88
CA ALA A 136 -26.19 1.66 17.13
C ALA A 136 -27.37 1.91 16.16
N ILE A 137 -27.21 1.57 14.88
CA ILE A 137 -28.27 1.70 13.87
C ILE A 137 -29.44 0.76 14.18
N GLN A 138 -29.16 -0.51 14.50
CA GLN A 138 -30.19 -1.47 14.90
C GLN A 138 -30.97 -0.99 16.13
N SER A 139 -30.27 -0.47 17.15
CA SER A 139 -30.91 0.10 18.33
C SER A 139 -31.80 1.30 17.99
N ALA A 140 -31.35 2.20 17.12
CA ALA A 140 -32.13 3.35 16.69
C ALA A 140 -33.41 2.95 15.92
N LEU A 141 -33.28 2.03 14.95
CA LEU A 141 -34.40 1.58 14.12
C LEU A 141 -35.42 0.74 14.89
N SER A 142 -34.95 -0.11 15.80
CA SER A 142 -35.79 -0.97 16.65
C SER A 142 -36.40 -0.24 17.86
N LYS A 143 -36.28 1.10 17.92
CA LYS A 143 -36.71 1.94 19.05
C LYS A 143 -36.15 1.47 20.41
N GLY A 144 -34.92 0.98 20.41
CA GLY A 144 -34.21 0.52 21.61
C GLY A 144 -34.48 -0.93 22.02
N THR A 145 -35.26 -1.70 21.25
CA THR A 145 -35.45 -3.15 21.52
C THR A 145 -34.28 -4.00 21.04
N GLY A 146 -33.43 -3.45 20.16
CA GLY A 146 -32.26 -4.12 19.59
C GLY A 146 -32.62 -5.17 18.52
N VAL A 147 -33.90 -5.36 18.22
CA VAL A 147 -34.38 -6.39 17.28
C VAL A 147 -35.23 -5.73 16.20
N LEU A 148 -34.81 -5.89 14.94
CA LEU A 148 -35.61 -5.51 13.79
C LEU A 148 -36.58 -6.63 13.43
N LEU A 149 -37.81 -6.25 13.13
CA LEU A 149 -38.80 -7.16 12.61
C LEU A 149 -38.51 -7.42 11.12
N PRO A 150 -38.77 -8.62 10.59
CA PRO A 150 -38.63 -8.89 9.15
C PRO A 150 -39.47 -7.97 8.25
N SER A 151 -40.52 -7.36 8.81
CA SER A 151 -41.37 -6.38 8.14
C SER A 151 -40.78 -4.97 8.09
N ASP A 152 -39.68 -4.70 8.79
CA ASP A 152 -39.07 -3.38 8.82
C ASP A 152 -38.41 -3.09 7.46
N PRO A 153 -38.61 -1.90 6.86
CA PRO A 153 -38.09 -1.58 5.53
C PRO A 153 -36.58 -1.76 5.38
N GLN A 154 -35.84 -1.55 6.46
CA GLN A 154 -34.37 -1.64 6.51
C GLN A 154 -33.85 -3.03 6.91
N HIS A 155 -34.72 -4.01 7.19
CA HIS A 155 -34.31 -5.33 7.70
C HIS A 155 -33.30 -6.02 6.76
N GLY A 156 -33.60 -6.07 5.46
CA GLY A 156 -32.71 -6.72 4.49
C GLY A 156 -31.36 -6.00 4.31
N GLU A 157 -31.33 -4.67 4.43
CA GLU A 157 -30.09 -3.89 4.33
C GLU A 157 -29.19 -4.13 5.57
N ILE A 158 -29.80 -4.29 6.75
CA ILE A 158 -29.09 -4.62 7.99
C ILE A 158 -28.58 -6.05 7.99
N GLU A 159 -29.41 -7.01 7.56
CA GLU A 159 -29.00 -8.42 7.43
C GLU A 159 -27.84 -8.57 6.44
N ALA A 160 -27.89 -7.86 5.30
CA ALA A 160 -26.80 -7.84 4.33
C ALA A 160 -25.50 -7.27 4.95
N ALA A 161 -25.59 -6.21 5.75
CA ALA A 161 -24.43 -5.65 6.44
C ALA A 161 -23.85 -6.62 7.49
N GLU A 162 -24.68 -7.31 8.26
CA GLU A 162 -24.25 -8.36 9.20
C GLU A 162 -23.48 -9.48 8.49
N GLN A 163 -24.04 -9.99 7.39
CA GLN A 163 -23.42 -11.03 6.58
C GLN A 163 -22.09 -10.56 5.98
N ALA A 164 -22.03 -9.33 5.46
CA ALA A 164 -20.81 -8.74 4.90
C ALA A 164 -19.70 -8.59 5.95
N LEU A 165 -20.03 -8.13 7.16
CA LEU A 165 -19.04 -8.02 8.25
C LEU A 165 -18.57 -9.40 8.75
N ALA A 166 -19.45 -10.40 8.79
CA ALA A 166 -19.08 -11.77 9.14
C ALA A 166 -18.21 -12.45 8.07
N GLU A 167 -18.45 -12.17 6.79
CA GLU A 167 -17.55 -12.59 5.71
C GLU A 167 -16.19 -11.92 5.82
N ALA A 168 -16.17 -10.59 6.00
CA ALA A 168 -14.92 -9.84 6.15
C ALA A 168 -14.08 -10.36 7.34
N GLU A 169 -14.69 -10.67 8.49
CA GLU A 169 -13.99 -11.27 9.63
C GLU A 169 -13.28 -12.57 9.26
N ARG A 170 -13.93 -13.45 8.50
CA ARG A 170 -13.34 -14.72 8.04
C ARG A 170 -12.19 -14.50 7.06
N MET A 171 -12.20 -13.40 6.33
CA MET A 171 -11.12 -13.04 5.40
C MET A 171 -9.88 -12.49 6.10
N ILE A 172 -10.00 -11.82 7.26
CA ILE A 172 -8.91 -11.04 7.90
C ILE A 172 -7.60 -11.83 8.01
N ALA A 173 -7.63 -13.13 8.34
CA ALA A 173 -6.40 -13.90 8.51
C ALA A 173 -5.59 -14.03 7.22
N ALA A 174 -6.25 -14.28 6.08
CA ALA A 174 -5.60 -14.54 4.80
C ALA A 174 -5.59 -13.32 3.86
N ASP A 175 -6.56 -12.43 3.96
CA ASP A 175 -6.70 -11.22 3.15
C ASP A 175 -7.15 -10.01 3.99
N PRO A 176 -6.30 -9.52 4.91
CA PRO A 176 -6.62 -8.36 5.73
C PRO A 176 -6.92 -7.10 4.90
N ILE A 177 -6.23 -6.89 3.77
CA ILE A 177 -6.45 -5.73 2.90
C ILE A 177 -7.80 -5.80 2.17
N GLY A 178 -8.19 -6.99 1.70
CA GLY A 178 -9.51 -7.20 1.09
C GLY A 178 -10.63 -7.10 2.11
N ALA A 179 -10.43 -7.68 3.31
CA ALA A 179 -11.37 -7.58 4.43
C ALA A 179 -11.61 -6.12 4.81
N ASP A 180 -10.54 -5.34 4.97
CA ASP A 180 -10.60 -3.90 5.29
C ASP A 180 -11.41 -3.13 4.24
N ALA A 181 -11.15 -3.36 2.95
CA ALA A 181 -11.90 -2.72 1.88
C ALA A 181 -13.41 -3.06 1.92
N SER A 182 -13.74 -4.33 2.23
CA SER A 182 -15.13 -4.76 2.40
C SER A 182 -15.79 -4.06 3.59
N ILE A 183 -15.11 -3.98 4.74
CA ILE A 183 -15.61 -3.32 5.94
C ILE A 183 -15.87 -1.83 5.70
N VAL A 184 -14.92 -1.13 5.07
CA VAL A 184 -15.05 0.30 4.74
C VAL A 184 -16.18 0.54 3.74
N HIS A 185 -16.44 -0.40 2.84
CA HIS A 185 -17.60 -0.33 1.95
C HIS A 185 -18.91 -0.48 2.74
N THR A 186 -19.04 -1.51 3.56
CA THR A 186 -20.24 -1.74 4.40
C THR A 186 -20.53 -0.56 5.33
N ARG A 187 -19.51 0.04 5.96
CA ARG A 187 -19.68 1.25 6.79
C ARG A 187 -20.25 2.43 6.01
N ARG A 188 -19.87 2.59 4.73
CA ARG A 188 -20.44 3.64 3.86
C ARG A 188 -21.91 3.38 3.56
N GLU A 189 -22.29 2.12 3.33
CA GLU A 189 -23.69 1.72 3.14
C GLU A 189 -24.53 1.97 4.41
N LEU A 190 -24.02 1.56 5.58
CA LEU A 190 -24.66 1.82 6.88
C LEU A 190 -24.85 3.32 7.17
N SER A 191 -23.85 4.13 6.84
CA SER A 191 -23.94 5.59 6.96
C SER A 191 -25.05 6.17 6.06
N ALA A 192 -25.22 5.62 4.86
CA ALA A 192 -26.28 6.04 3.94
C ALA A 192 -27.68 5.64 4.45
N LEU A 193 -27.81 4.52 5.17
CA LEU A 193 -29.07 4.11 5.81
C LEU A 193 -29.49 5.08 6.91
N SER A 194 -28.54 5.47 7.77
CA SER A 194 -28.75 6.41 8.87
C SER A 194 -29.17 7.82 8.40
N GLY A 195 -28.77 8.20 7.18
CA GLY A 195 -29.07 9.50 6.58
C GLY A 195 -30.40 9.59 5.83
N ARG A 196 -31.15 8.48 5.67
CA ARG A 196 -32.45 8.51 5.00
C ARG A 196 -33.51 9.07 5.97
N PRO A 197 -34.26 10.13 5.59
CA PRO A 197 -35.39 10.58 6.40
C PRO A 197 -36.43 9.46 6.50
N ASP A 198 -37.01 9.29 7.69
CA ASP A 198 -38.20 8.46 7.92
C ASP A 198 -39.22 8.78 6.82
N GLY A 199 -39.42 7.86 5.88
CA GLY A 199 -40.34 8.01 4.75
C GLY A 199 -41.81 8.00 5.17
N ARG A 200 -42.17 8.75 6.22
CA ARG A 200 -43.56 8.98 6.62
C ARG A 200 -44.18 9.97 5.63
N PRO A 201 -45.24 9.56 4.89
CA PRO A 201 -46.07 10.53 4.22
C PRO A 201 -46.73 11.43 5.28
N ALA A 202 -46.73 12.75 5.01
CA ALA A 202 -47.48 13.74 5.78
C ALA A 202 -48.99 13.61 5.56
#